data_AF-A0A538D4N7-F1
#
_entry.id   AF-A0A538D4N7-F1
#
_cell.length_a   1.000
_cell.length_b   1.000
_cell.length_c   1.000
_cell.angle_alpha   90.00
_cell.angle_beta   90.00
_cell.angle_gamma   90.00
#
_symmetry.space_group_name_H-M   'P 1'
#
loop_
_entity.id
_entity.type
_entity.pdbx_description
1 polymer ?
#
loop_
_entity_poly.entity_id
_entity_poly.type
_entity_poly.pdbx_seq_one_letter_code
_entity_poly.pdbx_strand_id
1 'polypeptide(L)'
;MTEAGALDAIDRILNRGGDADDVLRDVVRILPQHVPELVWAGVYFEERGRLVAGPASGEPDESRRVHVPVSYRGERVGELAVDGAASAAFLERVATLISAHVLIGWDTGGERWEP
;
A
#
# COMPACT_ATOMS: atom_id res chain seq x y z
N MET A 1 16.87 -1.25 8.54
CA MET A 1 15.92 -0.13 8.39
C MET A 1 14.73 -0.41 9.32
N THR A 2 13.91 0.59 9.67
CA THR A 2 12.83 0.50 10.69
C THR A 2 11.51 1.07 10.17
N GLU A 3 10.41 0.80 10.88
CA GLU A 3 9.08 1.38 10.61
C GLU A 3 9.08 2.92 10.53
N ALA A 4 9.77 3.59 11.46
CA ALA A 4 9.89 5.05 11.46
C ALA A 4 10.61 5.56 10.19
N GLY A 5 11.70 4.90 9.80
CA GLY A 5 12.41 5.23 8.57
C GLY A 5 11.60 4.96 7.30
N ALA A 6 10.67 4.01 7.33
CA ALA A 6 9.72 3.79 6.24
C ALA A 6 8.71 4.93 6.14
N LEU A 7 8.15 5.41 7.27
CA LEU A 7 7.23 6.56 7.27
C LEU A 7 7.90 7.83 6.74
N ASP A 8 9.14 8.10 7.14
CA ASP A 8 9.90 9.25 6.63
C ASP A 8 10.13 9.16 5.11
N ALA A 9 10.37 7.95 4.58
CA ALA A 9 10.53 7.73 3.15
C ALA A 9 9.21 7.91 2.39
N ILE A 10 8.09 7.41 2.94
CA ILE A 10 6.75 7.60 2.38
C ILE A 10 6.40 9.09 2.33
N ASP A 11 6.64 9.85 3.41
CA ASP A 11 6.36 11.28 3.43
C ASP A 11 7.10 12.03 2.31
N ARG A 12 8.36 11.65 2.03
CA ARG A 12 9.12 12.22 0.91
C ARG A 12 8.54 11.86 -0.46
N ILE A 13 8.02 10.65 -0.63
CA ILE A 13 7.35 10.23 -1.88
C ILE A 13 6.09 11.08 -2.08
N LEU A 14 5.25 11.18 -1.04
CA LEU A 14 4.01 11.96 -1.09
C LEU A 14 4.26 13.44 -1.36
N ASN A 15 5.30 14.01 -0.75
CA ASN A 15 5.68 15.42 -0.96
C ASN A 15 6.27 15.69 -2.34
N ARG A 16 6.89 14.68 -2.99
CA ARG A 16 7.32 14.80 -4.39
C ARG A 16 6.11 14.86 -5.33
N GLY A 17 5.04 14.17 -4.98
CA GLY A 17 3.86 13.98 -5.82
C GLY A 17 4.15 13.11 -7.04
N GLY A 18 3.18 13.03 -7.94
CA GLY A 18 3.19 12.18 -9.13
C GLY A 18 1.80 11.61 -9.40
N ASP A 19 1.70 10.75 -10.41
CA ASP A 19 0.48 10.01 -10.66
C ASP A 19 0.21 9.02 -9.51
N ALA A 20 -1.07 8.77 -9.22
CA ALA A 20 -1.46 7.96 -8.06
C ALA A 20 -0.82 6.57 -8.07
N ASP A 21 -0.77 5.93 -9.25
CA ASP A 21 -0.16 4.62 -9.43
C ASP A 21 1.35 4.61 -9.16
N ASP A 22 2.06 5.65 -9.60
CA ASP A 22 3.50 5.77 -9.36
C ASP A 22 3.81 6.01 -7.88
N VAL A 23 3.01 6.84 -7.22
CA VAL A 23 3.09 7.05 -5.77
C VAL A 23 2.85 5.74 -5.03
N LEU A 24 1.79 4.99 -5.38
CA LEU A 24 1.47 3.71 -4.74
C LEU A 24 2.56 2.67 -4.99
N ARG A 25 3.09 2.58 -6.21
CA ARG A 25 4.21 1.69 -6.57
C ARG A 25 5.45 1.98 -5.75
N ASP A 26 5.79 3.26 -5.59
CA ASP A 26 6.91 3.66 -4.75
C ASP A 26 6.66 3.31 -3.28
N VAL A 27 5.46 3.54 -2.75
CA VAL A 27 5.12 3.20 -1.37
C VAL A 27 5.19 1.70 -1.10
N VAL A 28 4.58 0.84 -1.92
CA VAL A 28 4.63 -0.61 -1.67
C VAL A 28 6.04 -1.17 -1.81
N ARG A 29 6.89 -0.53 -2.63
CA ARG A 29 8.31 -0.89 -2.81
C ARG A 29 9.16 -0.60 -1.57
N ILE A 30 8.97 0.54 -0.91
CA ILE A 30 9.80 0.89 0.24
C ILE A 30 9.48 0.05 1.48
N LEU A 31 8.25 -0.49 1.62
CA LEU A 31 7.84 -1.22 2.81
C LEU A 31 8.75 -2.44 3.12
N PRO A 32 8.88 -3.45 2.24
CA PRO A 32 9.80 -4.57 2.48
C PRO A 32 11.28 -4.18 2.40
N GLN A 33 11.62 -3.06 1.77
CA GLN A 33 12.99 -2.53 1.79
C GLN A 33 13.34 -1.98 3.17
N HIS A 34 12.44 -1.20 3.77
CA HIS A 34 12.70 -0.47 5.00
C HIS A 34 12.32 -1.25 6.26
N VAL A 35 11.43 -2.25 6.19
CA VAL A 35 11.02 -3.07 7.33
C VAL A 35 11.44 -4.51 7.08
N PRO A 36 12.58 -4.97 7.63
CA PRO A 36 13.16 -6.29 7.34
C PRO A 36 12.22 -7.48 7.58
N GLU A 37 11.25 -7.31 8.47
CA GLU A 37 10.27 -8.31 8.84
C GLU A 37 9.13 -8.46 7.82
N LEU A 38 9.00 -7.51 6.88
CA LEU A 38 8.08 -7.54 5.76
C LEU A 38 8.80 -8.07 4.51
N VAL A 39 8.26 -9.13 3.91
CA VAL A 39 8.83 -9.74 2.69
C VAL A 39 8.08 -9.31 1.44
N TRP A 40 6.83 -8.87 1.60
CA TRP A 40 5.97 -8.39 0.53
C TRP A 40 5.01 -7.32 1.04
N ALA A 41 4.64 -6.39 0.17
CA ALA A 41 3.55 -5.46 0.39
C ALA A 41 2.80 -5.19 -0.92
N GLY A 42 1.50 -4.92 -0.82
CA GLY A 42 0.67 -4.55 -1.96
C GLY A 42 -0.59 -3.82 -1.55
N VAL A 43 -1.24 -3.20 -2.53
CA VAL A 43 -2.53 -2.55 -2.35
C VAL A 43 -3.60 -3.28 -3.15
N TYR A 44 -4.81 -3.28 -2.61
CA TYR A 44 -6.01 -3.76 -3.29
C TYR A 44 -7.02 -2.62 -3.37
N PHE A 45 -7.56 -2.39 -4.56
CA PHE A 45 -8.60 -1.39 -4.80
C PHE A 45 -9.98 -1.99 -4.56
N GLU A 46 -10.88 -1.23 -3.93
CA GLU A 46 -12.28 -1.61 -3.85
C GLU A 46 -12.99 -1.28 -5.16
N GLU A 47 -13.53 -2.30 -5.82
CA GLU A 47 -14.33 -2.16 -7.03
C GLU A 47 -15.62 -2.96 -6.89
N ARG A 48 -16.75 -2.25 -6.77
CA ARG A 48 -18.11 -2.85 -6.77
C ARG A 48 -18.23 -3.99 -5.75
N GLY A 49 -17.71 -3.79 -4.55
CA GLY A 49 -17.72 -4.77 -3.46
C GLY A 49 -16.70 -5.90 -3.61
N ARG A 50 -15.74 -5.79 -4.53
CA ARG A 50 -14.63 -6.74 -4.71
C ARG A 50 -13.30 -6.03 -4.52
N LEU A 51 -12.28 -6.79 -4.13
CA LEU A 51 -10.91 -6.32 -4.09
C LEU A 51 -10.20 -6.70 -5.38
N VAL A 52 -9.64 -5.70 -6.06
CA VAL A 52 -8.82 -5.86 -7.26
C VAL A 52 -7.38 -5.57 -6.89
N ALA A 53 -6.46 -6.47 -7.27
CA ALA A 53 -5.05 -6.29 -7.00
C ALA A 53 -4.49 -5.06 -7.74
N GLY A 54 -3.80 -4.20 -7.00
CA GLY A 54 -3.03 -3.08 -7.52
C GLY A 54 -1.53 -3.32 -7.44
N PRO A 55 -0.72 -2.25 -7.38
CA PRO A 55 0.72 -2.36 -7.22
C PRO A 55 1.14 -3.18 -6.01
N ALA A 56 2.17 -4.01 -6.20
CA ALA A 56 2.78 -4.82 -5.16
C ALA A 56 4.30 -4.91 -5.36
N SER A 57 5.02 -5.27 -4.30
CA SER A 57 6.47 -5.44 -4.32
C SER A 57 6.93 -6.45 -3.26
N GLY A 58 8.01 -7.15 -3.58
CA GLY A 58 8.59 -8.21 -2.75
C GLY A 58 8.14 -9.61 -3.18
N GLU A 59 8.51 -10.61 -2.39
CA GLU A 59 8.13 -12.00 -2.67
C GLU A 59 7.03 -12.46 -1.73
N PRO A 60 5.84 -12.82 -2.27
CA PRO A 60 4.68 -13.10 -1.44
C PRO A 60 4.87 -14.36 -0.59
N ASP A 61 4.46 -14.25 0.67
CA ASP A 61 4.30 -15.35 1.61
C ASP A 61 2.91 -15.24 2.23
N GLU A 62 1.93 -15.76 1.51
CA GLU A 62 0.51 -15.60 1.85
C GLU A 62 0.16 -16.16 3.23
N SER A 63 0.97 -17.09 3.76
CA SER A 63 0.78 -17.65 5.10
C SER A 63 0.94 -16.62 6.22
N ARG A 64 1.57 -15.48 5.92
CA ARG A 64 1.87 -14.38 6.84
C ARG A 64 1.11 -13.09 6.48
N ARG A 65 0.10 -13.19 5.60
CA ARG A 65 -0.59 -12.01 5.07
C ARG A 65 -1.49 -11.34 6.13
N VAL A 66 -1.32 -10.03 6.25
CA VAL A 66 -2.14 -9.15 7.07
C VAL A 66 -2.78 -8.11 6.16
N HIS A 67 -4.08 -7.90 6.31
CA HIS A 67 -4.86 -6.89 5.59
C HIS A 67 -5.27 -5.77 6.53
N VAL A 68 -5.08 -4.52 6.08
CA VAL A 68 -5.49 -3.31 6.78
C VAL A 68 -6.40 -2.49 5.86
N PRO A 69 -7.63 -2.17 6.28
CA PRO A 69 -8.54 -1.36 5.48
C PRO A 69 -7.95 0.03 5.17
N VAL A 70 -8.06 0.44 3.92
CA VAL A 70 -7.78 1.82 3.51
C VAL A 70 -9.11 2.53 3.38
N SER A 71 -9.31 3.58 4.19
CA SER A 71 -10.55 4.37 4.19
C SER A 71 -10.27 5.81 3.81
N TYR A 72 -11.12 6.37 2.96
CA TYR A 72 -11.10 7.79 2.59
C TYR A 72 -12.45 8.42 2.96
N ARG A 73 -12.42 9.44 3.82
CA ARG A 73 -13.63 10.13 4.33
C ARG A 73 -14.67 9.19 4.96
N GLY A 74 -14.22 8.10 5.60
CA GLY A 74 -15.08 7.13 6.29
C GLY A 74 -15.58 5.98 5.39
N GLU A 75 -15.37 6.07 4.08
CA GLU A 75 -15.68 4.99 3.14
C GLU A 75 -14.44 4.14 2.89
N ARG A 76 -14.61 2.82 2.84
CA ARG A 76 -13.51 1.90 2.50
C ARG A 76 -13.28 1.96 0.99
N VAL A 77 -12.07 2.35 0.59
CA VAL A 77 -11.67 2.49 -0.82
C VAL A 77 -10.69 1.41 -1.28
N GLY A 78 -10.21 0.59 -0.35
CA GLY A 78 -9.28 -0.49 -0.65
C GLY A 78 -8.70 -1.14 0.61
N GLU A 79 -7.59 -1.84 0.43
CA GLU A 79 -6.79 -2.42 1.50
C GLU A 79 -5.29 -2.28 1.21
N LEU A 80 -4.52 -2.10 2.28
CA LEU A 80 -3.10 -2.37 2.31
C LEU A 80 -2.92 -3.82 2.78
N ALA A 81 -2.13 -4.60 2.08
CA ALA A 81 -1.74 -5.92 2.52
C ALA A 81 -0.21 -6.02 2.63
N VAL A 82 0.24 -6.72 3.66
CA VAL A 82 1.67 -7.02 3.86
C VAL A 82 1.83 -8.47 4.28
N ASP A 83 2.92 -9.09 3.85
CA ASP A 83 3.30 -10.42 4.31
C ASP A 83 4.49 -10.25 5.27
N GLY A 84 4.26 -10.48 6.56
CA GLY A 84 5.30 -10.28 7.56
C GLY A 84 4.82 -9.78 8.92
N ALA A 85 5.75 -9.24 9.71
CA ALA A 85 5.43 -8.64 10.99
C ALA A 85 5.73 -7.14 10.98
N ALA A 86 4.71 -6.33 11.23
CA ALA A 86 4.83 -4.90 11.50
C ALA A 86 3.78 -4.48 12.53
N SER A 87 3.99 -3.37 13.21
CA SER A 87 3.04 -2.86 14.19
C SER A 87 1.74 -2.41 13.51
N ALA A 88 0.60 -2.66 14.16
CA ALA A 88 -0.71 -2.24 13.65
C ALA A 88 -0.77 -0.72 13.44
N ALA A 89 -0.25 0.06 14.40
CA ALA A 89 -0.18 1.51 14.32
C ALA A 89 0.61 2.01 13.10
N PHE A 90 1.71 1.32 12.74
CA PHE A 90 2.46 1.64 11.53
C PHE A 90 1.62 1.38 10.28
N LEU A 91 1.01 0.20 10.15
CA LEU A 91 0.22 -0.17 8.97
C LEU A 91 -1.02 0.73 8.81
N GLU A 92 -1.72 1.05 9.90
CA GLU A 92 -2.84 2.00 9.92
C GLU A 92 -2.40 3.40 9.48
N ARG A 93 -1.21 3.83 9.91
CA ARG A 93 -0.64 5.11 9.49
C ARG A 93 -0.34 5.12 8.00
N VAL A 94 0.27 4.06 7.47
CA VAL A 94 0.53 3.92 6.02
C VAL A 94 -0.77 3.92 5.25
N ALA A 95 -1.76 3.12 5.65
CA ALA A 95 -3.09 3.07 5.03
C ALA A 95 -3.76 4.44 4.98
N THR A 96 -3.66 5.22 6.06
CA THR A 96 -4.18 6.60 6.12
C THR A 96 -3.47 7.51 5.10
N LEU A 97 -2.14 7.44 5.03
CA LEU A 97 -1.32 8.28 4.16
C LEU A 97 -1.60 8.04 2.67
N ILE A 98 -1.84 6.79 2.27
CA ILE A 98 -2.10 6.43 0.87
C ILE A 98 -3.58 6.55 0.47
N SER A 99 -4.50 6.79 1.40
CA SER A 99 -5.95 6.71 1.16
C SER A 99 -6.47 7.51 -0.05
N ALA A 100 -5.98 8.73 -0.23
CA ALA A 100 -6.35 9.57 -1.38
C ALA A 100 -5.86 8.97 -2.71
N HIS A 101 -4.66 8.39 -2.72
CA HIS A 101 -4.06 7.77 -3.91
C HIS A 101 -4.73 6.45 -4.24
N VAL A 102 -5.15 5.67 -3.23
CA VAL A 102 -5.91 4.43 -3.43
C VAL A 102 -7.28 4.70 -4.07
N LEU A 103 -7.96 5.77 -3.64
CA LEU A 103 -9.22 6.20 -4.28
C LEU A 103 -9.02 6.60 -5.75
N ILE A 104 -7.92 7.30 -6.07
CA ILE A 104 -7.65 7.83 -7.42
C ILE A 104 -7.09 6.76 -8.36
N GLY A 105 -6.19 5.88 -7.89
CA GLY A 105 -5.58 4.82 -8.70
C GLY A 105 -6.58 3.80 -9.25
N TRP A 106 -7.79 3.77 -8.70
CA TRP A 106 -8.91 3.02 -9.28
C TRP A 106 -9.47 3.70 -10.55
N ASP A 107 -9.58 5.03 -10.58
CA ASP A 107 -10.21 5.80 -11.66
C ASP A 107 -9.31 5.94 -12.91
N THR A 108 -8.01 5.66 -12.79
CA THR A 108 -7.06 5.64 -13.90
C THR A 108 -7.11 4.38 -14.76
N GLY A 109 -8.05 3.47 -14.49
CA GLY A 109 -8.41 2.39 -15.42
C GLY A 109 -7.64 1.10 -15.28
N GLY A 110 -6.92 0.87 -14.17
CA GLY A 110 -6.47 -0.44 -13.70
C GLY A 110 -6.09 -1.44 -14.80
N GLU A 111 -5.24 -1.03 -15.76
CA GLU A 111 -4.77 -1.98 -16.76
C GLU A 111 -4.07 -3.11 -16.00
N ARG A 112 -4.51 -4.34 -16.28
CA ARG A 112 -4.09 -5.57 -15.60
C ARG A 112 -2.56 -5.57 -15.54
N TRP A 113 -2.01 -5.43 -14.33
CA TRP A 113 -0.57 -5.44 -14.12
C TRP A 113 -0.01 -6.81 -14.54
N GLU A 114 0.83 -6.83 -15.57
CA GLU A 114 1.63 -7.99 -15.95
C GLU A 114 2.98 -7.93 -15.19
N PRO A 115 3.43 -9.07 -14.62
CA PRO A 115 4.63 -9.15 -13.77
C PRO A 115 5.95 -8.88 -14.49
#